data_AF-A0AAV0SXS8-F1
#
_entry.id   AF-A0AAV0SXS8-F1
#
_cell.length_a   1.000
_cell.length_b   1.000
_cell.length_c   1.000
_cell.angle_alpha   90.00
_cell.angle_beta   90.00
_cell.angle_gamma   90.00
#
_symmetry.space_group_name_H-M   'P 1'
#
loop_
_entity.id
_entity.type
_entity.pdbx_description
1 polymer ?
#
loop_
_entity_poly.entity_id
_entity_poly.type
_entity_poly.pdbx_seq_one_letter_code
_entity_poly.pdbx_strand_id
1 'polypeptide(L)'
;MLSTSIMLLRQSFTTVSAGHRVLCSLQELQALQAKPRRRRDSLTTGFVFFNEKTQQPRAFINRCPHALLELDFDDSDFFCEGFIHCKAHAAYFDPDTGICLQGPISSRKAVRGLDELRVAIDGKNIVLLAEQSNECILSGPSYDNRELEAYKRDKQQELAEALSKRLDVSEVEEMQQRLHEKTMARLKQYELIDEAARNMTR
;
A
#
# COMPACT_ATOMS: atom_id res chain seq x y z
N MET A 1 3.82 4.70 12.01
CA MET A 1 3.48 3.27 12.12
C MET A 1 2.08 3.09 11.58
N LEU A 2 1.91 2.46 10.42
CA LEU A 2 0.59 2.07 9.92
C LEU A 2 0.63 0.55 9.77
N SER A 3 0.46 -0.13 10.92
CA SER A 3 0.39 -1.59 10.96
C SER A 3 -1.01 -1.99 10.49
N THR A 4 -1.24 -1.91 9.19
CA THR A 4 -2.49 -2.41 8.60
C THR A 4 -2.37 -3.93 8.53
N SER A 5 -3.02 -4.62 9.47
CA SER A 5 -3.16 -6.07 9.42
C SER A 5 -4.09 -6.45 8.27
N ILE A 6 -3.59 -7.22 7.30
CA ILE A 6 -4.28 -7.54 6.04
C ILE A 6 -4.53 -9.04 5.94
N MET A 7 -5.72 -9.41 5.48
CA MET A 7 -6.11 -10.77 5.19
C MET A 7 -6.67 -10.88 3.77
N LEU A 8 -6.07 -11.78 2.97
CA LEU A 8 -6.59 -12.13 1.65
C LEU A 8 -7.89 -12.94 1.79
N LEU A 9 -8.96 -12.48 1.14
CA LEU A 9 -10.23 -13.19 1.04
C LEU A 9 -10.22 -14.10 -0.19
N ARG A 10 -10.40 -15.40 0.03
CA ARG A 10 -10.59 -16.39 -1.04
C ARG A 10 -11.92 -17.08 -0.89
N GLN A 11 -12.65 -17.21 -1.98
CA GLN A 11 -13.95 -17.88 -1.98
C GLN A 11 -13.81 -19.37 -1.65
N SER A 12 -13.88 -19.68 -0.35
CA SER A 12 -14.38 -20.93 0.21
C SER A 12 -14.56 -20.68 1.71
N PHE A 13 -15.61 -19.92 2.06
CA PHE A 13 -15.97 -19.63 3.45
C PHE A 13 -17.28 -20.35 3.78
N THR A 14 -17.19 -21.26 4.73
CA THR A 14 -18.11 -22.40 4.91
C THR A 14 -19.22 -22.15 5.94
N THR A 15 -19.36 -20.95 6.48
CA THR A 15 -20.39 -20.67 7.48
C THR A 15 -21.20 -19.44 7.14
N VAL A 16 -22.49 -19.66 6.93
CA VAL A 16 -23.51 -18.62 6.83
C VAL A 16 -24.00 -18.36 8.25
N SER A 17 -23.79 -17.15 8.77
CA SER A 17 -24.41 -16.69 10.03
C SER A 17 -25.46 -15.66 9.66
N ALA A 18 -26.72 -15.90 10.04
CA ALA A 18 -27.84 -14.97 9.80
C ALA A 18 -27.94 -14.45 8.33
N GLY A 19 -27.72 -15.32 7.33
CA GLY A 19 -27.78 -14.94 5.90
C GLY A 19 -26.54 -14.22 5.36
N HIS A 20 -25.56 -13.91 6.20
CA HIS A 20 -24.32 -13.21 5.85
C HIS A 20 -23.15 -14.19 5.75
N ARG A 21 -22.21 -13.91 4.82
CA ARG A 21 -21.00 -14.74 4.63
C ARG A 21 -19.93 -14.29 5.61
N VAL A 22 -19.50 -15.16 6.53
CA VAL A 22 -18.40 -14.84 7.46
C VAL A 22 -17.05 -14.87 6.73
N LEU A 23 -16.22 -13.84 6.95
CA LEU A 23 -14.89 -13.71 6.34
C LEU A 23 -13.77 -14.20 7.28
N CYS A 24 -13.72 -13.65 8.49
CA CYS A 24 -12.76 -14.00 9.54
C CYS A 24 -13.22 -13.45 10.90
N SER A 25 -12.56 -13.82 11.99
CA SER A 25 -12.78 -13.13 13.28
C SER A 25 -12.05 -11.79 13.33
N LEU A 26 -12.59 -10.82 14.08
CA LEU A 26 -11.95 -9.53 14.31
C LEU A 26 -10.57 -9.69 14.96
N GLN A 27 -10.44 -10.63 15.88
CA GLN A 27 -9.19 -10.93 16.56
C GLN A 27 -8.14 -11.52 15.60
N GLU A 28 -8.53 -12.40 14.68
CA GLU A 28 -7.64 -12.86 13.62
C GLU A 28 -7.22 -11.70 12.72
N LEU A 29 -8.15 -10.86 12.28
CA LEU A 29 -7.79 -9.73 11.43
C LEU A 29 -6.84 -8.76 12.12
N GLN A 30 -7.02 -8.50 13.41
CA GLN A 30 -6.13 -7.64 14.20
C GLN A 30 -4.75 -8.28 14.43
N ALA A 31 -4.70 -9.60 14.61
CA ALA A 31 -3.47 -10.34 14.92
C ALA A 31 -2.62 -10.75 13.71
N LEU A 32 -3.16 -10.68 12.48
CA LEU A 32 -2.49 -11.20 11.29
C LEU A 32 -1.46 -10.22 10.69
N GLN A 33 -0.22 -10.70 10.58
CA GLN A 33 0.71 -10.30 9.50
C GLN A 33 0.33 -11.13 8.25
N ALA A 34 0.22 -10.48 7.09
CA ALA A 34 -0.27 -11.08 5.84
C ALA A 34 0.31 -12.49 5.61
N LYS A 35 -0.55 -13.52 5.59
CA LYS A 35 -0.14 -14.89 5.22
C LYS A 35 -0.37 -15.12 3.74
N PRO A 36 0.67 -15.28 2.91
CA PRO A 36 0.51 -15.63 1.51
C PRO A 36 -0.14 -17.02 1.41
N ARG A 37 -1.30 -17.10 0.78
CA ARG A 37 -1.91 -18.39 0.42
C ARG A 37 -1.81 -18.55 -1.09
N ARG A 38 -1.42 -19.74 -1.58
CA ARG A 38 -1.24 -20.04 -3.02
C ARG A 38 -2.51 -20.45 -3.74
N ARG A 39 -2.66 -19.98 -4.96
CA ARG A 39 -3.80 -20.07 -5.90
C ARG A 39 -4.34 -21.50 -6.09
N ARG A 40 -5.66 -21.66 -6.25
CA ARG A 40 -6.24 -22.90 -6.82
C ARG A 40 -7.40 -22.69 -7.82
N ASP A 41 -8.28 -21.68 -7.67
CA ASP A 41 -9.49 -21.60 -8.54
C ASP A 41 -9.85 -20.17 -9.03
N SER A 42 -10.46 -20.07 -10.22
CA SER A 42 -10.76 -18.87 -11.04
C SER A 42 -11.88 -17.93 -10.52
N LEU A 43 -12.02 -17.74 -9.21
CA LEU A 43 -13.01 -16.81 -8.64
C LEU A 43 -12.38 -15.43 -8.38
N THR A 44 -13.16 -14.36 -8.55
CA THR A 44 -12.73 -13.00 -8.18
C THR A 44 -12.30 -12.97 -6.71
N THR A 45 -11.03 -12.62 -6.49
CA THR A 45 -10.40 -12.52 -5.17
C THR A 45 -10.65 -11.15 -4.55
N GLY A 46 -10.56 -11.05 -3.23
CA GLY A 46 -10.66 -9.80 -2.49
C GLY A 46 -9.69 -9.78 -1.33
N PHE A 47 -9.59 -8.66 -0.63
CA PHE A 47 -8.82 -8.56 0.60
C PHE A 47 -9.58 -7.71 1.60
N VAL A 48 -9.38 -8.00 2.88
CA VAL A 48 -9.92 -7.23 4.01
C VAL A 48 -8.77 -6.84 4.92
N PHE A 49 -8.83 -5.66 5.50
CA PHE A 49 -7.88 -5.19 6.49
C PHE A 49 -8.61 -4.36 7.55
N PHE A 50 -8.01 -4.26 8.72
CA PHE A 50 -8.54 -3.39 9.77
C PHE A 50 -7.91 -2.01 9.63
N ASN A 51 -8.75 -0.99 9.48
CA ASN A 51 -8.29 0.39 9.39
C ASN A 51 -8.21 0.99 10.79
N GLU A 52 -6.99 1.16 11.29
CA GLU A 52 -6.73 1.70 12.63
C GLU A 52 -7.18 3.16 12.78
N LYS A 53 -7.18 3.96 11.71
CA LYS A 53 -7.60 5.38 11.79
C LYS A 53 -9.12 5.49 12.01
N THR A 54 -9.89 4.68 11.28
CA THR A 54 -11.36 4.71 11.34
C THR A 54 -11.94 3.72 12.35
N GLN A 55 -11.10 2.81 12.88
CA GLN A 55 -11.51 1.69 13.74
C GLN A 55 -12.56 0.78 13.08
N GLN A 56 -12.51 0.63 11.75
CA GLN A 56 -13.46 -0.15 10.97
C GLN A 56 -12.75 -1.10 9.98
N PRO A 57 -13.31 -2.29 9.71
CA PRO A 57 -12.80 -3.16 8.68
C PRO A 57 -13.11 -2.58 7.30
N ARG A 58 -12.17 -2.70 6.37
CA ARG A 58 -12.31 -2.30 4.97
C ARG A 58 -11.94 -3.45 4.07
N ALA A 59 -12.67 -3.61 2.98
CA ALA A 59 -12.43 -4.68 2.05
C ALA A 59 -12.63 -4.22 0.61
N PHE A 60 -11.79 -4.71 -0.29
CA PHE A 60 -11.85 -4.37 -1.70
C PHE A 60 -11.69 -5.62 -2.56
N ILE A 61 -12.21 -5.57 -3.77
CA ILE A 61 -11.91 -6.56 -4.80
C ILE A 61 -10.43 -6.44 -5.18
N ASN A 62 -9.73 -7.58 -5.25
CA ASN A 62 -8.35 -7.66 -5.69
C ASN A 62 -8.29 -7.58 -7.22
N ARG A 63 -8.66 -6.43 -7.78
CA ARG A 63 -8.62 -6.18 -9.22
C ARG A 63 -8.33 -4.71 -9.46
N CYS A 64 -7.24 -4.44 -10.15
CA CYS A 64 -6.91 -3.08 -10.53
C CYS A 64 -7.87 -2.61 -11.63
N PRO A 65 -8.55 -1.45 -11.47
CA PRO A 65 -9.45 -0.91 -12.49
C PRO A 65 -8.73 -0.46 -13.77
N HIS A 66 -7.40 -0.33 -13.74
CA HIS A 66 -6.60 0.10 -14.89
C HIS A 66 -6.26 -1.06 -15.83
N ALA A 67 -5.71 -2.15 -15.29
CA ALA A 67 -5.24 -3.30 -16.08
C ALA A 67 -6.11 -4.55 -15.95
N LEU A 68 -7.11 -4.54 -15.06
CA LEU A 68 -7.97 -5.68 -14.73
C LEU A 68 -7.19 -6.91 -14.22
N LEU A 69 -6.01 -6.68 -13.65
CA LEU A 69 -5.13 -7.66 -13.01
C LEU A 69 -5.25 -7.59 -11.48
N GLU A 70 -4.84 -8.66 -10.79
CA GLU A 70 -4.71 -8.65 -9.32
C GLU A 70 -3.62 -7.65 -8.87
N LEU A 71 -3.85 -7.00 -7.73
CA LEU A 71 -3.02 -5.93 -7.18
C LEU A 71 -1.72 -6.47 -6.56
N ASP A 72 -1.78 -7.64 -5.92
CA ASP A 72 -0.73 -8.22 -5.08
C ASP A 72 0.26 -9.10 -5.83
N PHE A 73 0.00 -9.41 -7.10
CA PHE A 73 0.88 -10.28 -7.90
C PHE A 73 1.23 -11.60 -7.19
N ASP A 74 0.21 -12.24 -6.57
CA ASP A 74 0.26 -13.52 -5.84
C ASP A 74 0.99 -13.53 -4.47
N ASP A 75 1.48 -12.40 -3.96
CA ASP A 75 2.18 -12.35 -2.65
C ASP A 75 1.30 -11.94 -1.46
N SER A 76 0.04 -11.55 -1.71
CA SER A 76 -0.93 -11.10 -0.70
C SER A 76 -0.49 -9.89 0.13
N ASP A 77 0.49 -9.12 -0.34
CA ASP A 77 0.91 -7.86 0.26
C ASP A 77 0.44 -6.68 -0.61
N PHE A 78 -0.44 -5.88 -0.01
CA PHE A 78 -1.21 -4.84 -0.69
C PHE A 78 -0.76 -3.43 -0.36
N PHE A 79 0.13 -3.23 0.62
CA PHE A 79 0.37 -1.90 1.18
C PHE A 79 1.81 -1.45 0.99
N CYS A 80 1.98 -0.17 0.68
CA CYS A 80 3.27 0.51 0.64
C CYS A 80 3.06 1.94 1.16
N GLU A 81 3.89 2.36 2.12
CA GLU A 81 3.79 3.69 2.73
C GLU A 81 2.41 4.05 3.30
N GLY A 82 1.64 3.05 3.74
CA GLY A 82 0.29 3.25 4.28
C GLY A 82 -0.80 3.39 3.21
N PHE A 83 -0.48 3.23 1.93
CA PHE A 83 -1.42 3.25 0.81
C PHE A 83 -1.56 1.86 0.19
N ILE A 84 -2.68 1.60 -0.48
CA ILE A 84 -2.86 0.36 -1.24
C ILE A 84 -2.06 0.51 -2.55
N HIS A 85 -1.14 -0.41 -2.80
CA HIS A 85 -0.22 -0.39 -3.93
C HIS A 85 -0.52 -1.55 -4.89
N CYS A 86 -0.81 -1.22 -6.14
CA CYS A 86 -0.88 -2.19 -7.24
C CYS A 86 0.54 -2.53 -7.72
N LYS A 87 1.02 -3.72 -7.35
CA LYS A 87 2.35 -4.22 -7.75
C LYS A 87 2.45 -4.53 -9.23
N ALA A 88 1.32 -4.75 -9.91
CA ALA A 88 1.31 -5.05 -11.34
C ALA A 88 1.80 -3.87 -12.21
N HIS A 89 1.48 -2.62 -11.84
CA HIS A 89 1.86 -1.46 -12.64
C HIS A 89 1.96 -0.14 -11.84
N ALA A 90 2.30 -0.22 -10.55
CA ALA A 90 2.62 0.93 -9.69
C ALA A 90 1.53 2.00 -9.60
N ALA A 91 0.28 1.57 -9.37
CA ALA A 91 -0.81 2.48 -9.01
C ALA A 91 -1.01 2.51 -7.49
N TYR A 92 -1.45 3.65 -6.97
CA TYR A 92 -1.72 3.85 -5.55
C TYR A 92 -3.17 4.26 -5.32
N PHE A 93 -3.78 3.66 -4.29
CA PHE A 93 -5.15 3.91 -3.87
C PHE A 93 -5.19 4.26 -2.38
N ASP A 94 -6.15 5.11 -2.02
CA ASP A 94 -6.40 5.47 -0.64
C ASP A 94 -7.09 4.30 0.12
N PRO A 95 -6.59 3.87 1.28
CA PRO A 95 -7.20 2.79 2.05
C PRO A 95 -8.53 3.17 2.71
N ASP A 96 -8.80 4.46 2.91
CA ASP A 96 -10.01 4.97 3.55
C ASP A 96 -11.18 5.08 2.55
N THR A 97 -10.94 5.05 1.25
CA THR A 97 -12.00 5.30 0.26
C THR A 97 -11.89 4.43 -0.99
N GLY A 98 -10.73 3.83 -1.25
CA GLY A 98 -10.44 3.12 -2.48
C GLY A 98 -10.20 4.04 -3.68
N ILE A 99 -10.22 5.37 -3.53
CA ILE A 99 -10.01 6.28 -4.66
C ILE A 99 -8.60 6.12 -5.22
N CYS A 100 -8.49 6.23 -6.55
CA CYS A 100 -7.20 6.24 -7.21
C CYS A 100 -6.48 7.58 -6.93
N LEU A 101 -5.34 7.51 -6.26
CA LEU A 101 -4.47 8.67 -5.99
C LEU A 101 -3.46 8.87 -7.11
N GLN A 102 -2.91 7.78 -7.64
CA GLN A 102 -1.93 7.81 -8.73
C GLN A 102 -2.09 6.57 -9.62
N GLY A 103 -2.37 6.78 -10.90
CA GLY A 103 -2.42 5.71 -11.90
C GLY A 103 -1.04 5.41 -12.51
N PRO A 104 -0.92 4.35 -13.32
CA PRO A 104 0.34 4.06 -14.01
C PRO A 104 0.74 5.21 -14.94
N ILE A 105 2.06 5.44 -15.06
CA ILE A 105 2.64 6.52 -15.89
C ILE A 105 2.14 6.47 -17.34
N SER A 106 1.90 5.26 -17.86
CA SER A 106 1.38 5.03 -19.22
C SER A 106 -0.09 5.42 -19.42
N SER A 107 -0.88 5.51 -18.35
CA SER A 107 -2.28 5.95 -18.40
C SER A 107 -2.50 7.14 -17.46
N ARG A 108 -2.26 8.36 -17.96
CA ARG A 108 -2.58 9.61 -17.25
C ARG A 108 -4.08 9.93 -17.13
N LYS A 109 -4.96 9.00 -17.50
CA LYS A 109 -6.41 9.16 -17.30
C LYS A 109 -6.78 8.57 -15.94
N ALA A 110 -7.38 9.37 -15.07
CA ALA A 110 -8.06 8.88 -13.88
C ALA A 110 -9.31 8.15 -14.35
N VAL A 111 -9.44 6.84 -14.10
CA VAL A 111 -10.57 6.10 -14.69
C VAL A 111 -11.49 5.41 -13.67
N ARG A 112 -11.03 4.97 -12.48
CA ARG A 112 -11.92 4.49 -11.39
C ARG A 112 -11.10 4.19 -10.12
N GLY A 113 -11.76 4.23 -8.96
CA GLY A 113 -11.22 3.67 -7.71
C GLY A 113 -11.36 2.14 -7.66
N LEU A 114 -10.93 1.54 -6.56
CA LEU A 114 -11.16 0.12 -6.27
C LEU A 114 -12.64 -0.14 -5.99
N ASP A 115 -13.11 -1.32 -6.39
CA ASP A 115 -14.46 -1.78 -6.05
C ASP A 115 -14.48 -2.25 -4.58
N GLU A 116 -15.32 -1.62 -3.77
CA GLU A 116 -15.44 -1.91 -2.34
C GLU A 116 -16.35 -3.11 -2.06
N LEU A 117 -15.88 -4.01 -1.20
CA LEU A 117 -16.66 -5.10 -0.64
C LEU A 117 -17.27 -4.63 0.68
N ARG A 118 -18.60 -4.56 0.75
CA ARG A 118 -19.29 -4.12 1.96
C ARG A 118 -19.13 -5.16 3.07
N VAL A 119 -18.43 -4.77 4.13
CA VAL A 119 -18.19 -5.61 5.30
C VAL A 119 -18.71 -4.94 6.57
N ALA A 120 -19.13 -5.75 7.53
CA ALA A 120 -19.58 -5.30 8.84
C ALA A 120 -19.00 -6.20 9.94
N ILE A 121 -18.93 -5.67 11.16
CA ILE A 121 -18.63 -6.45 12.35
C ILE A 121 -19.94 -7.01 12.89
N ASP A 122 -20.07 -8.34 12.91
CA ASP A 122 -21.16 -9.07 13.56
C ASP A 122 -20.60 -9.86 14.74
N GLY A 123 -20.82 -9.32 15.95
CA GLY A 123 -20.25 -9.86 17.19
C GLY A 123 -18.72 -9.86 17.17
N LYS A 124 -18.12 -11.05 17.04
CA LYS A 124 -16.66 -11.25 16.96
C LYS A 124 -16.15 -11.47 15.54
N ASN A 125 -17.05 -11.46 14.56
CA ASN A 125 -16.74 -11.83 13.19
C ASN A 125 -16.88 -10.64 12.25
N ILE A 126 -16.12 -10.67 11.18
CA ILE A 126 -16.27 -9.76 10.05
C ILE A 126 -17.05 -10.52 8.99
N VAL A 127 -18.15 -9.93 8.54
CA VAL A 127 -19.10 -10.54 7.61
C VAL A 127 -19.23 -9.70 6.35
N LEU A 128 -19.40 -10.36 5.21
CA LEU A 128 -19.74 -9.73 3.94
C LEU A 128 -21.27 -9.51 3.88
N LEU A 129 -21.67 -8.29 3.59
CA LEU A 129 -23.06 -7.91 3.37
C LEU A 129 -23.48 -8.39 1.97
N ALA A 130 -24.46 -9.30 1.90
CA ALA A 130 -24.82 -10.07 0.70
C ALA A 130 -25.45 -9.25 -0.43
N GLU A 131 -25.82 -7.98 -0.18
CA GLU A 131 -26.44 -7.11 -1.18
C GLU A 131 -25.39 -6.41 -2.04
N GLN A 132 -24.90 -7.13 -3.06
CA GLN A 132 -24.45 -6.51 -4.30
C GLN A 132 -25.08 -7.29 -5.46
N SER A 133 -26.39 -7.04 -5.70
CA SER A 133 -26.92 -7.21 -7.05
C SER A 133 -26.06 -6.34 -7.98
N ASN A 134 -25.84 -6.80 -9.20
CA ASN A 134 -24.96 -6.23 -10.24
C ASN A 134 -25.22 -4.74 -10.62
N GLU A 135 -26.00 -3.98 -9.85
CA GLU A 135 -26.37 -2.60 -10.12
C GLU A 135 -25.53 -1.57 -9.36
N CYS A 136 -24.72 -1.95 -8.37
CA CYS A 136 -23.86 -1.00 -7.64
C CYS A 136 -22.48 -0.81 -8.27
N ILE A 137 -22.38 -0.79 -9.61
CA ILE A 137 -21.12 -0.51 -10.33
C ILE A 137 -20.97 1.01 -10.61
N LEU A 138 -21.98 1.83 -10.26
CA LEU A 138 -22.05 3.24 -10.71
C LEU A 138 -22.40 4.28 -9.63
N SER A 139 -22.49 3.91 -8.36
CA SER A 139 -22.88 4.88 -7.32
C SER A 139 -21.90 4.85 -6.17
N GLY A 140 -20.75 5.50 -6.38
CA GLY A 140 -19.98 6.02 -5.26
C GLY A 140 -20.83 6.98 -4.43
N PRO A 141 -20.51 7.19 -3.15
CA PRO A 141 -21.20 8.16 -2.31
C PRO A 141 -21.26 9.52 -3.01
N SER A 142 -22.43 10.18 -2.97
CA SER A 142 -22.62 11.53 -3.50
C SER A 142 -21.93 12.55 -2.59
N TYR A 143 -20.59 12.53 -2.58
CA TYR A 143 -19.82 13.66 -2.08
C TYR A 143 -20.04 14.84 -3.01
N ASP A 144 -20.13 16.06 -2.46
CA ASP A 144 -19.92 17.25 -3.28
C ASP A 144 -18.58 17.05 -4.00
N ASN A 145 -18.63 17.07 -5.34
CA ASN A 145 -17.50 16.76 -6.20
C ASN A 145 -16.28 17.64 -5.84
N ARG A 146 -16.53 18.86 -5.31
CA ARG A 146 -15.47 19.74 -4.81
C ARG A 146 -14.77 19.24 -3.55
N GLU A 147 -15.52 18.71 -2.58
CA GLU A 147 -14.98 18.16 -1.33
C GLU A 147 -14.18 16.89 -1.58
N LEU A 148 -14.68 16.00 -2.46
CA LEU A 148 -13.97 14.79 -2.85
C LEU A 148 -12.65 15.11 -3.58
N GLU A 149 -12.66 16.09 -4.47
CA GLU A 149 -11.44 16.52 -5.15
C GLU A 149 -10.46 17.22 -4.20
N ALA A 150 -10.93 17.94 -3.19
CA ALA A 150 -10.07 18.49 -2.14
C ALA A 150 -9.41 17.37 -1.33
N TYR A 151 -10.21 16.43 -0.82
CA TYR A 151 -9.71 15.25 -0.11
C TYR A 151 -8.67 14.47 -0.94
N LYS A 152 -8.95 14.26 -2.22
CA LYS A 152 -8.04 13.58 -3.14
C LYS A 152 -6.71 14.31 -3.30
N ARG A 153 -6.71 15.64 -3.42
CA ARG A 153 -5.46 16.43 -3.51
C ARG A 153 -4.64 16.30 -2.24
N ASP A 154 -5.28 16.38 -1.08
CA ASP A 154 -4.60 16.23 0.21
C ASP A 154 -3.95 14.85 0.32
N LYS A 155 -4.66 13.79 -0.09
CA LYS A 155 -4.12 12.42 -0.12
C LYS A 155 -3.01 12.22 -1.16
N GLN A 156 -3.10 12.87 -2.31
CA GLN A 156 -2.01 12.87 -3.29
C GLN A 156 -0.75 13.55 -2.74
N GLN A 157 -0.91 14.62 -1.94
CA GLN A 157 0.21 15.26 -1.26
C GLN A 157 0.82 14.36 -0.17
N GLU A 158 -0.01 13.70 0.65
CA GLU A 158 0.44 12.70 1.64
C GLU A 158 1.25 11.57 0.97
N LEU A 159 0.75 11.03 -0.15
CA LEU A 159 1.44 10.02 -0.93
C LEU A 159 2.78 10.52 -1.49
N ALA A 160 2.79 11.73 -2.08
CA ALA A 160 4.00 12.30 -2.65
C ALA A 160 5.11 12.52 -1.59
N GLU A 161 4.73 12.98 -0.40
CA GLU A 161 5.64 13.15 0.73
C GLU A 161 6.15 11.80 1.27
N ALA A 162 5.29 10.79 1.33
CA ALA A 162 5.70 9.47 1.78
C ALA A 162 6.68 8.81 0.79
N LEU A 163 6.42 8.95 -0.51
CA LEU A 163 7.33 8.44 -1.54
C LEU A 163 8.65 9.22 -1.61
N SER A 164 8.65 10.54 -1.36
CA SER A 164 9.90 11.32 -1.34
C SER A 164 10.80 10.93 -0.16
N LYS A 165 10.22 10.70 1.03
CA LYS A 165 10.96 10.19 2.20
C LYS A 165 11.64 8.84 1.96
N ARG A 166 11.11 8.03 1.04
CA ARG A 166 11.68 6.73 0.66
C ARG A 166 12.83 6.85 -0.34
N LEU A 167 12.83 7.92 -1.13
CA LEU A 167 13.80 8.19 -2.19
C LEU A 167 15.00 9.01 -1.71
N ASP A 168 14.81 9.83 -0.68
CA ASP A 168 15.80 10.82 -0.29
C ASP A 168 16.30 10.63 1.15
N VAL A 169 17.58 11.00 1.32
CA VAL A 169 18.34 11.19 2.55
C VAL A 169 19.33 10.05 2.85
N SER A 170 18.94 8.90 3.40
CA SER A 170 19.90 7.95 3.97
C SER A 170 20.93 7.37 2.98
N GLU A 171 20.53 6.88 1.81
CA GLU A 171 21.48 6.22 0.89
C GLU A 171 22.44 7.22 0.20
N VAL A 172 21.95 8.41 -0.11
CA VAL A 172 22.75 9.48 -0.76
C VAL A 172 23.71 10.10 0.25
N GLU A 173 23.26 10.36 1.48
CA GLU A 173 24.12 10.86 2.56
C GLU A 173 25.20 9.84 2.93
N GLU A 174 24.87 8.56 3.04
CA GLU A 174 25.86 7.50 3.27
C GLU A 174 26.87 7.37 2.13
N MET A 175 26.45 7.58 0.88
CA MET A 175 27.37 7.63 -0.26
C MET A 175 28.30 8.86 -0.16
N GLN A 176 27.76 10.04 0.13
CA GLN A 176 28.54 11.28 0.27
C GLN A 176 29.55 11.19 1.41
N GLN A 177 29.15 10.64 2.56
CA GLN A 177 30.02 10.46 3.71
C GLN A 177 31.19 9.50 3.40
N ARG A 178 30.91 8.38 2.72
CA ARG A 178 31.97 7.44 2.27
C ARG A 178 32.96 8.09 1.31
N LEU A 179 32.50 8.95 0.41
CA LEU A 179 33.38 9.68 -0.52
C LEU A 179 34.22 10.73 0.21
N HIS A 180 33.63 11.43 1.17
CA HIS A 180 34.33 12.40 2.00
C HIS A 180 35.46 11.74 2.80
N GLU A 181 35.18 10.64 3.49
CA GLU A 181 36.19 9.89 4.27
C GLU A 181 37.36 9.40 3.40
N LYS A 182 37.06 8.84 2.22
CA LYS A 182 38.09 8.43 1.25
C LYS A 182 38.97 9.60 0.82
N THR A 183 38.37 10.78 0.63
CA THR A 183 39.09 11.99 0.21
C THR A 183 40.03 12.46 1.32
N MET A 184 39.55 12.53 2.56
CA MET A 184 40.34 12.95 3.71
C MET A 184 41.50 11.97 4.00
N ALA A 185 41.27 10.67 3.87
CA ALA A 185 42.33 9.67 4.01
C ALA A 185 43.46 9.85 2.98
N ARG A 186 43.08 10.18 1.73
CA ARG A 186 44.04 10.42 0.64
C ARG A 186 44.86 11.69 0.86
N LEU A 187 44.22 12.77 1.33
CA LEU A 187 44.93 14.01 1.68
C LEU A 187 45.95 13.78 2.79
N LYS A 188 45.57 13.06 3.85
CA LYS A 188 46.49 12.69 4.93
C LYS A 188 47.68 11.87 4.43
N GLN A 189 47.46 10.98 3.46
CA GLN A 189 48.53 10.22 2.85
C GLN A 189 49.52 11.12 2.09
N TYR A 190 49.02 12.13 1.37
CA TYR A 190 49.88 13.12 0.70
C TYR A 190 50.67 13.97 1.68
N GLU A 191 50.07 14.40 2.80
CA GLU A 191 50.78 15.13 3.84
C GLU A 191 51.96 14.32 4.42
N LEU A 192 51.75 13.04 4.67
CA LEU A 192 52.79 12.13 5.14
C LEU A 192 53.92 11.94 4.11
N ILE A 193 53.57 11.84 2.83
CA ILE A 193 54.55 11.73 1.75
C ILE A 193 55.38 13.03 1.65
N ASP A 194 54.73 14.19 1.72
CA ASP A 194 55.40 15.50 1.67
C ASP A 194 56.29 15.75 2.90
N GLU A 195 55.87 15.28 4.08
CA GLU A 195 56.65 15.38 5.31
C GLU A 195 57.87 14.44 5.28
N ALA A 196 57.70 13.20 4.79
CA ALA A 196 58.80 12.28 4.56
C ALA A 196 59.82 12.84 3.55
N ALA A 197 59.33 13.41 2.44
CA ALA A 197 60.17 14.03 1.43
C ALA A 197 60.99 15.19 2.02
N ARG A 198 60.37 16.09 2.81
CA ARG A 198 61.06 17.21 3.47
C ARG A 198 62.13 16.75 4.47
N ASN A 199 61.89 15.66 5.18
CA ASN A 199 62.86 15.11 6.14
C ASN A 199 64.05 14.42 5.46
N MET A 200 63.90 13.95 4.22
CA MET A 200 65.00 13.36 3.45
C MET A 200 65.93 14.40 2.81
N THR A 201 65.47 15.64 2.62
CA THR A 201 66.25 16.73 2.03
C THR A 201 67.01 17.58 3.06
N ARG A 202 66.92 17.24 4.35
CA ARG A 202 67.57 17.93 5.47
C ARG A 202 68.75 17.14 6.01
#